data_AF-A0A3S3DV33-F1
#
_entry.id   AF-A0A3S3DV33-F1
#
_cell.length_a   1.000
_cell.length_b   1.000
_cell.length_c   1.000
_cell.angle_alpha   90.00
_cell.angle_beta   90.00
_cell.angle_gamma   90.00
#
_symmetry.space_group_name_H-M   'P 1'
#
loop_
_entity.id
_entity.type
_entity.pdbx_description
1 polymer ?
#
loop_
_entity_poly.entity_id
_entity_poly.type
_entity_poly.pdbx_seq_one_letter_code
_entity_poly.pdbx_strand_id
1 'polypeptide(L)'
;MCDSNITVFPLHRRRKLVQGIARVLESKNGEDANAFWRSTAKTILIQLSESGIAPGLAKQEVGTLLHAVLGDIATRSAAKLAE
;
A
#
# COMPACT_ATOMS: atom_id res chain seq x y z
N MET A 1 -31.93 -6.77 2.70
CA MET A 1 -30.70 -6.07 3.13
C MET A 1 -29.64 -6.32 2.09
N CYS A 2 -29.12 -5.27 1.46
CA CYS A 2 -28.09 -5.40 0.44
C CYS A 2 -26.77 -5.76 1.11
N ASP A 3 -26.42 -7.04 1.05
CA ASP A 3 -25.07 -7.53 1.32
C ASP A 3 -24.12 -6.73 0.43
N SER A 4 -23.47 -5.76 1.05
CA SER A 4 -22.46 -4.96 0.39
C SER A 4 -21.31 -5.91 0.19
N ASN A 5 -21.28 -6.55 -0.98
CA ASN A 5 -20.13 -7.23 -1.53
C ASN A 5 -19.05 -6.17 -1.77
N ILE A 6 -18.49 -5.67 -0.66
CA ILE A 6 -17.31 -4.84 -0.63
C ILE A 6 -16.26 -5.78 -1.18
N THR A 7 -16.03 -5.71 -2.49
CA THR A 7 -14.87 -6.30 -3.13
C THR A 7 -13.64 -5.72 -2.43
N VAL A 8 -13.15 -6.46 -1.43
CA VAL A 8 -11.99 -6.15 -0.59
C VAL A 8 -10.70 -6.24 -1.41
N PHE A 9 -10.80 -6.72 -2.66
CA PHE A 9 -9.72 -6.97 -3.59
C PHE A 9 -9.93 -6.34 -4.96
N PRO A 10 -8.86 -5.92 -5.66
CA PRO A 10 -7.46 -5.90 -5.21
C PRO A 10 -7.06 -4.56 -4.56
N LEU A 11 -6.31 -4.62 -3.46
CA LEU A 11 -5.74 -3.44 -2.81
C LEU A 11 -4.79 -2.66 -3.76
N HIS A 12 -4.13 -3.35 -4.69
CA HIS A 12 -3.31 -2.73 -5.75
C HIS A 12 -4.14 -1.91 -6.77
N ARG A 13 -5.45 -2.17 -6.88
CA ARG A 13 -6.36 -1.41 -7.76
C ARG A 13 -6.88 -0.15 -7.08
N ARG A 14 -6.78 -0.05 -5.76
CA ARG A 14 -7.08 1.18 -5.00
C ARG A 14 -5.90 2.13 -5.15
N ARG A 15 -5.79 2.72 -6.34
CA ARG A 15 -4.78 3.74 -6.70
C ARG A 15 -4.70 4.87 -5.67
N LYS A 16 -5.83 5.23 -5.05
CA LYS A 16 -5.91 6.18 -3.92
C LYS A 16 -5.08 5.75 -2.70
N LEU A 17 -5.08 4.46 -2.36
CA LEU A 17 -4.32 3.93 -1.23
C LEU A 17 -2.82 3.94 -1.54
N VAL A 18 -2.44 3.49 -2.75
CA VAL A 18 -1.05 3.52 -3.25
C VAL A 18 -0.51 4.95 -3.26
N GLN A 19 -1.23 5.90 -3.87
CA GLN A 19 -0.82 7.31 -3.91
C GLN A 19 -0.81 7.95 -2.52
N GLY A 20 -1.75 7.60 -1.64
CA GLY A 20 -1.79 8.12 -0.28
C GLY A 20 -0.57 7.68 0.52
N ILE A 21 -0.24 6.39 0.45
CA ILE A 21 0.95 5.82 1.10
C ILE A 21 2.22 6.41 0.47
N ALA A 22 2.30 6.50 -0.86
CA ALA A 22 3.44 7.08 -1.57
C ALA A 22 3.70 8.53 -1.14
N ARG A 23 2.66 9.37 -1.05
CA ARG A 23 2.78 10.76 -0.63
C ARG A 23 3.19 10.92 0.83
N VAL A 24 2.71 10.05 1.71
CA VAL A 24 3.11 10.05 3.13
C VAL A 24 4.55 9.54 3.29
N LEU A 25 4.95 8.52 2.53
CA LEU A 25 6.34 8.05 2.50
C LEU A 25 7.28 9.11 1.93
N GLU A 26 6.90 9.79 0.85
CA GLU A 26 7.70 10.87 0.24
C GLU A 26 7.87 12.06 1.21
N SER A 27 6.85 12.34 2.03
CA SER A 27 6.90 13.39 3.04
C SER A 27 7.63 13.00 4.33
N LYS A 28 8.02 11.74 4.50
CA LYS A 28 8.68 11.22 5.71
C LYS A 28 10.10 10.78 5.40
N ASN A 29 11.06 11.17 6.24
CA ASN A 29 12.44 10.69 6.12
C ASN A 29 12.54 9.22 6.55
N GLY A 30 13.52 8.49 6.00
CA GLY A 30 13.59 7.02 5.94
C GLY A 30 13.17 6.24 7.20
N GLU A 31 13.47 6.73 8.41
CA GLU A 31 13.11 6.06 9.66
C GLU A 31 11.60 6.19 9.98
N ASP A 32 11.05 7.40 9.86
CA ASP A 32 9.62 7.70 9.96
C ASP A 32 8.80 6.99 8.87
N ALA A 33 9.33 6.95 7.65
CA ALA A 33 8.71 6.27 6.52
C ALA A 33 8.63 4.75 6.76
N ASN A 34 9.70 4.17 7.31
CA ASN A 34 9.73 2.74 7.65
C ASN A 34 8.77 2.41 8.81
N ALA A 35 8.72 3.25 9.85
CA ALA A 35 7.77 3.08 10.95
C ALA A 35 6.31 3.15 10.47
N PHE A 36 6.00 4.12 9.61
CA PHE A 36 4.69 4.25 8.98
C PHE A 36 4.35 3.04 8.10
N TRP A 37 5.29 2.59 7.27
CA TRP A 37 5.10 1.41 6.42
C TRP A 37 4.87 0.15 7.25
N ARG A 38 5.64 -0.09 8.32
CA ARG A 38 5.46 -1.25 9.20
C ARG A 38 4.07 -1.26 9.87
N SER A 39 3.60 -0.10 10.30
CA SER A 39 2.25 0.05 10.87
C SER A 39 1.18 -0.23 9.81
N THR A 40 1.33 0.37 8.63
CA THR A 40 0.41 0.21 7.49
C THR A 40 0.35 -1.24 7.02
N ALA A 41 1.50 -1.89 6.84
CA ALA A 41 1.62 -3.29 6.48
C ALA A 41 0.94 -4.21 7.50
N LYS A 42 1.11 -3.93 8.80
CA LYS A 42 0.44 -4.69 9.86
C LYS A 42 -1.09 -4.54 9.77
N THR A 43 -1.59 -3.31 9.61
CA THR A 43 -3.03 -3.05 9.43
C THR A 43 -3.60 -3.71 8.18
N ILE A 44 -2.85 -3.73 7.08
CA ILE A 44 -3.28 -4.41 5.85
C ILE A 44 -3.31 -5.94 6.06
N LEU A 45 -2.29 -6.51 6.70
CA LEU A 45 -2.26 -7.95 7.02
C LEU A 45 -3.43 -8.36 7.94
N ILE A 46 -3.78 -7.53 8.93
CA ILE A 46 -4.93 -7.78 9.80
C ILE A 46 -6.23 -7.76 8.98
N GLN A 47 -6.47 -6.71 8.19
CA GLN A 47 -7.66 -6.64 7.32
C GLN A 47 -7.76 -7.81 6.33
N LEU A 48 -6.62 -8.25 5.79
CA LEU A 48 -6.57 -9.40 4.90
C LEU A 48 -6.91 -10.70 5.66
N SER A 49 -6.43 -10.84 6.89
CA SER A 49 -6.77 -11.97 7.75
C SER A 49 -8.25 -11.97 8.14
N GLU A 50 -8.83 -10.80 8.47
CA GLU A 50 -10.26 -10.62 8.74
C GLU A 50 -11.13 -10.94 7.52
N SER A 51 -10.62 -10.66 6.32
CA SER A 51 -11.26 -11.02 5.06
C SER A 51 -11.12 -12.51 4.70
N GLY A 52 -10.47 -13.32 5.54
CA GLY A 52 -10.25 -14.76 5.31
C GLY A 52 -9.15 -15.08 4.30
N ILE A 53 -8.28 -14.12 3.98
CA ILE A 53 -7.16 -14.33 3.05
C ILE A 53 -6.03 -15.07 3.78
N ALA A 54 -5.47 -16.08 3.11
CA ALA A 54 -4.36 -16.83 3.64
C ALA A 54 -3.15 -15.90 3.93
N PRO A 55 -2.47 -16.05 5.08
CA PRO A 55 -1.39 -15.16 5.49
C PRO A 55 -0.21 -15.14 4.50
N GLY A 56 0.02 -16.23 3.75
CA GLY A 56 1.02 -16.26 2.69
C GLY A 56 0.67 -15.32 1.52
N LEU A 57 -0.59 -15.32 1.10
CA LEU A 57 -1.10 -14.50 0.01
C LEU A 57 -1.18 -13.02 0.44
N ALA A 58 -1.53 -12.79 1.70
CA ALA A 58 -1.55 -11.45 2.28
C ALA A 58 -0.16 -10.80 2.33
N LYS A 59 0.88 -11.56 2.71
CA LYS A 59 2.27 -11.08 2.67
C LYS A 59 2.74 -10.78 1.25
N GLN A 60 2.37 -11.62 0.29
CA GLN A 60 2.70 -11.39 -1.11
C GLN A 60 2.04 -10.09 -1.62
N GLU A 61 0.76 -9.87 -1.32
CA GLU A 61 0.05 -8.65 -1.72
C GLU A 61 0.65 -7.38 -1.10
N VAL A 62 1.02 -7.44 0.18
CA VAL A 62 1.70 -6.31 0.86
C VAL A 62 3.06 -6.03 0.23
N GLY A 63 3.81 -7.07 -0.17
CA GLY A 63 5.08 -6.93 -0.89
C GLY A 63 4.90 -6.28 -2.28
N THR A 64 3.91 -6.75 -3.04
CA THR A 64 3.56 -6.16 -4.35
C THR A 64 3.12 -4.70 -4.21
N LEU A 65 2.36 -4.38 -3.16
CA LEU A 65 1.95 -3.02 -2.85
C LEU A 65 3.15 -2.11 -2.56
N LEU A 66 4.11 -2.57 -1.75
CA LEU A 66 5.33 -1.80 -1.49
C LEU A 66 6.09 -1.50 -2.78
N HIS A 67 6.26 -2.52 -3.62
CA HIS A 67 7.00 -2.38 -4.86
C HIS A 67 6.33 -1.37 -5.80
N ALA A 68 5.00 -1.39 -5.89
CA ALA A 68 4.22 -0.41 -6.65
C ALA A 68 4.33 1.01 -6.07
N VAL A 69 4.30 1.16 -4.73
CA VAL A 69 4.49 2.45 -4.06
C VAL A 69 5.89 3.03 -4.33
N LEU A 70 6.93 2.22 -4.19
CA LEU A 70 8.32 2.64 -4.46
C LEU A 70 8.51 2.99 -5.94
N GLY A 71 7.89 2.24 -6.85
CA GLY A 71 7.88 2.55 -8.28
C GLY A 71 7.18 3.87 -8.60
N ASP A 72 6.04 4.19 -7.96
CA ASP A 72 5.34 5.47 -8.13
C ASP A 72 6.18 6.64 -7.60
N ILE A 73 6.81 6.49 -6.42
CA ILE A 73 7.70 7.51 -5.85
C ILE A 73 8.91 7.74 -6.77
N ALA A 74 9.55 6.68 -7.26
CA ALA A 74 10.68 6.78 -8.18
C ALA A 74 10.29 7.47 -9.49
N THR A 75 9.12 7.12 -10.05
CA THR A 75 8.58 7.72 -11.28
C THR A 75 8.25 9.21 -11.07
N ARG A 76 7.63 9.59 -9.95
CA ARG A 76 7.35 11.00 -9.60
C ARG A 76 8.62 11.79 -9.38
N SER A 77 9.59 11.20 -8.68
CA SER A 77 10.88 11.83 -8.43
C SER A 77 11.63 12.08 -9.73
N ALA A 78 11.62 11.11 -10.65
CA ALA A 78 12.18 11.27 -12.00
C ALA A 78 11.45 12.34 -12.82
N ALA A 79 10.11 12.40 -12.75
CA ALA A 79 9.33 13.44 -13.42
C ALA A 79 9.66 14.85 -12.88
N LYS A 80 9.83 14.99 -11.55
CA LYS A 80 10.22 16.26 -10.92
C LYS A 80 11.62 16.75 -11.28
N LEU A 81 12.53 15.85 -11.65
CA LEU A 81 13.90 16.17 -12.04
C LEU A 81 14.03 16.52 -13.53
N ALA A 82 12.98 16.26 -14.32
CA ALA A 82 12.93 16.55 -15.75
C ALA A 82 12.25 17.89 -16.09
N GLU A 83 11.88 18.69 -15.07
CA GLU A 83 11.33 20.06 -15.21
C GLU A 83 12.43 21.13 -15.15
#